data_AF-H9VKZ5-F1
#
_entry.id   AF-H9VKZ5-F1
#
_cell.length_a   1.000
_cell.length_b   1.000
_cell.length_c   1.000
_cell.angle_alpha   90.00
_cell.angle_beta   90.00
_cell.angle_gamma   90.00
#
_symmetry.space_group_name_H-M   'P 1'
#
loop_
_entity.id
_entity.type
_entity.pdbx_description
1 polymer ?
#
loop_
_entity_poly.entity_id
_entity_poly.type
_entity_poly.pdbx_seq_one_letter_code
_entity_poly.pdbx_strand_id
1 'polypeptide(L)' 'DGEGCVSERGLVAISEGCPNLESILYFCQRMTNKAVVTMSHNCSKLASFRLCIMGRHQPDHLTGEPMDEGFGA' A
#
# COMPACT_ATOMS: atom_id res chain seq x y z
N ASP A 1 11.62 -17.98 11.03
CA ASP A 1 11.77 -16.52 11.23
C ASP A 1 10.45 -15.82 10.94
N GLY A 2 9.57 -15.81 11.94
CA GLY A 2 8.21 -15.30 11.88
C GLY A 2 8.11 -13.89 12.46
N GLU A 3 8.94 -12.98 11.98
CA GLU A 3 8.78 -11.56 12.30
C GLU A 3 7.75 -10.99 11.32
N GLY A 4 6.52 -10.85 11.82
CA GLY A 4 5.36 -10.40 11.05
C GLY A 4 5.51 -8.96 10.60
N CYS A 5 6.31 -8.73 9.56
CA CYS A 5 6.47 -7.43 8.94
C CYS A 5 5.16 -7.01 8.27
N VAL A 6 4.79 -5.75 8.47
CA VAL A 6 3.73 -5.08 7.72
C VAL A 6 4.07 -5.19 6.22
N SER A 7 3.13 -5.71 5.43
CA SER A 7 3.32 -6.06 4.02
C SER A 7 2.14 -5.62 3.17
N GLU A 8 2.29 -5.69 1.84
CA GLU A 8 1.24 -5.35 0.89
C GLU A 8 -0.05 -6.15 1.09
N ARG A 9 0.05 -7.39 1.60
CA ARG A 9 -1.10 -8.25 1.91
C ARG A 9 -1.97 -7.66 3.02
N GLY A 10 -1.35 -7.04 4.01
CA GLY A 10 -2.07 -6.37 5.10
C GLY A 10 -2.83 -5.13 4.61
N LEU A 11 -2.23 -4.37 3.68
CA LEU A 11 -2.87 -3.21 3.08
C LEU A 11 -4.13 -3.61 2.28
N VAL A 12 -4.03 -4.65 1.47
CA VAL A 12 -5.17 -5.19 0.69
C VAL A 12 -6.28 -5.69 1.62
N ALA A 13 -5.94 -6.44 2.68
CA ALA A 13 -6.94 -6.92 3.62
C ALA A 13 -7.69 -5.77 4.33
N ILE A 14 -7.00 -4.68 4.66
CA ILE A 14 -7.64 -3.47 5.21
C ILE A 14 -8.59 -2.86 4.17
N SER A 15 -8.18 -2.76 2.91
CA SER A 15 -9.00 -2.14 1.87
C SER A 15 -10.28 -2.93 1.62
N GLU A 16 -10.20 -4.26 1.62
CA GLU A 16 -11.35 -5.16 1.49
C GLU A 16 -12.30 -5.08 2.70
N GLY A 17 -11.76 -4.96 3.91
CA GLY A 17 -12.55 -4.91 5.15
C GLY A 17 -13.14 -3.53 5.48
N CYS A 18 -12.57 -2.45 4.94
CA CYS A 18 -12.90 -1.07 5.31
C CYS A 18 -13.24 -0.20 4.08
N PRO A 19 -14.36 -0.43 3.37
CA PRO A 19 -14.70 0.32 2.15
C PRO A 19 -14.96 1.81 2.38
N ASN A 20 -15.27 2.22 3.62
CA ASN A 20 -15.49 3.62 3.99
C ASN A 20 -14.24 4.29 4.60
N LEU A 21 -13.05 3.70 4.46
CA LEU A 21 -11.84 4.28 5.04
C LEU A 21 -11.51 5.62 4.36
N GLU A 22 -11.38 6.68 5.16
CA GLU A 22 -11.10 8.03 4.67
C GLU A 22 -9.62 8.41 4.79
N SER A 23 -8.90 7.84 5.75
CA SER A 23 -7.47 8.13 5.96
C SER A 23 -6.70 6.92 6.46
N ILE A 24 -5.47 6.76 5.97
CA ILE A 24 -4.52 5.76 6.46
C ILE A 24 -3.09 6.27 6.41
N LEU A 25 -2.30 5.86 7.39
CA LEU A 25 -0.85 5.97 7.41
C LEU A 25 -0.27 4.57 7.55
N TYR A 26 0.53 4.15 6.57
CA TYR A 26 1.02 2.78 6.47
C TYR A 26 2.55 2.75 6.39
N PHE A 27 3.18 2.04 7.33
CA PHE A 27 4.64 1.86 7.39
C PHE A 27 5.00 0.42 7.05
N CYS A 28 5.89 0.22 6.09
CA CYS A 28 6.29 -1.11 5.65
C CYS A 28 7.74 -1.12 5.15
N GLN A 29 8.34 -2.31 5.04
CA GLN A 29 9.68 -2.48 4.45
C GLN A 29 9.63 -2.62 2.93
N ARG A 30 8.51 -3.12 2.41
CA ARG A 30 8.26 -3.44 1.00
C ARG A 30 6.80 -3.20 0.67
N MET A 31 6.52 -2.81 -0.56
CA MET A 31 5.17 -2.57 -1.08
C MET A 31 5.10 -2.89 -2.57
N THR A 32 3.89 -3.02 -3.11
CA THR A 32 3.64 -3.25 -4.54
C THR A 32 2.65 -2.24 -5.10
N ASN A 33 2.85 -1.80 -6.35
CA ASN A 33 1.94 -0.89 -7.06
C ASN A 33 0.52 -1.46 -7.08
N LYS A 34 0.43 -2.77 -7.34
CA LYS A 34 -0.84 -3.50 -7.31
C LYS A 34 -1.61 -3.33 -6.00
N ALA A 35 -0.95 -3.37 -4.85
CA ALA A 35 -1.64 -3.22 -3.56
C ALA A 35 -2.14 -1.79 -3.33
N VAL A 36 -1.38 -0.78 -3.77
CA VAL A 36 -1.81 0.63 -3.70
C VAL A 36 -3.01 0.87 -4.63
N VAL A 37 -2.98 0.36 -5.86
CA VAL A 37 -4.12 0.43 -6.79
C VAL A 37 -5.35 -0.32 -6.24
N THR A 38 -5.14 -1.48 -5.62
CA THR A 38 -6.24 -2.22 -4.98
C THR A 38 -6.84 -1.42 -3.81
N MET A 39 -6.02 -0.70 -3.05
CA MET A 39 -6.48 0.18 -1.98
C MET A 39 -7.36 1.31 -2.51
N SER A 40 -6.95 1.99 -3.59
CA SER A 40 -7.71 3.11 -4.16
C SER A 40 -9.06 2.65 -4.73
N HIS A 41 -9.12 1.48 -5.36
CA HIS A 41 -10.37 0.93 -5.87
C HIS A 41 -11.35 0.48 -4.77
N ASN A 42 -10.84 -0.16 -3.71
CA ASN A 42 -11.71 -0.71 -2.66
C ASN A 42 -12.22 0.38 -1.69
N CYS A 43 -11.42 1.41 -1.42
CA CYS A 43 -11.76 2.49 -0.50
C CYS A 43 -12.14 3.78 -1.27
N SER A 44 -13.35 3.81 -1.83
CA SER A 44 -13.82 4.96 -2.65
C SER A 44 -13.95 6.29 -1.89
N LYS A 45 -13.90 6.25 -0.55
CA LYS A 45 -13.92 7.45 0.32
C LYS A 45 -12.53 7.89 0.78
N LEU A 46 -11.47 7.23 0.33
CA LEU A 46 -10.10 7.51 0.78
C LEU A 46 -9.68 8.91 0.34
N ALA A 47 -9.58 9.82 1.30
CA ALA A 47 -9.19 11.21 1.09
C ALA A 47 -7.71 11.45 1.43
N SER A 48 -7.11 10.61 2.28
CA SER A 48 -5.73 10.76 2.72
C SER A 48 -5.00 9.42 2.83
N PHE A 49 -4.19 9.10 1.82
CA PHE A 49 -3.32 7.93 1.80
C PHE A 49 -1.86 8.34 2.01
N ARG A 50 -1.24 7.86 3.10
CA ARG A 50 0.19 8.08 3.37
C ARG A 50 0.91 6.74 3.48
N LEU A 51 1.82 6.49 2.55
CA LEU A 51 2.67 5.30 2.53
C LEU A 51 4.12 5.68 2.84
N CYS A 52 4.73 5.00 3.80
CA CYS A 52 6.15 5.16 4.13
C CYS A 52 6.84 3.81 4.00
N ILE A 53 7.67 3.67 2.95
CA ILE A 53 8.51 2.51 2.75
C ILE A 53 9.87 2.79 3.40
N MET A 54 10.22 1.96 4.39
CA MET A 54 11.49 2.05 5.11
C MET A 54 12.63 1.63 4.17
N GLY A 55 13.45 2.60 3.74
CA GLY A 55 14.58 2.37 2.84
C GLY A 55 14.67 3.43 1.75
N ARG A 56 15.87 3.65 1.18
CA ARG A 56 16.06 4.61 0.09
C ARG A 56 15.73 3.96 -1.25
N HIS A 57 14.90 4.64 -2.05
CA HIS A 57 14.56 4.24 -3.43
C HIS A 57 14.10 2.78 -3.57
N GLN A 58 13.25 2.32 -2.66
CA GLN A 58 12.69 0.97 -2.74
C GLN A 58 11.70 0.90 -3.91
N PRO A 59 11.98 0.09 -4.95
CA PRO A 59 11.02 -0.15 -6.02
C PRO A 59 9.90 -1.08 -5.52
N ASP A 60 8.90 -1.31 -6.38
CA ASP A 60 7.98 -2.44 -6.23
C ASP A 60 8.81 -3.72 -6.05
N HIS A 61 8.62 -4.41 -4.92
CA HIS A 61 9.47 -5.56 -4.57
C HIS A 61 9.21 -6.81 -5.42
N LEU A 62 8.12 -6.82 -6.19
CA LEU A 62 7.78 -7.91 -7.11
C LEU A 62 8.17 -7.59 -8.55
N THR A 63 7.95 -6.36 -9.02
CA THR A 63 8.19 -6.00 -10.43
C THR A 63 9.54 -5.32 -10.65
N GLY A 64 10.10 -4.68 -9.62
CA GLY A 64 11.30 -3.84 -9.74
C GLY A 64 11.04 -2.45 -10.34
N GLU A 65 9.78 -2.15 -10.68
CA GLU A 65 9.36 -0.86 -11.23
C GLU A 65 9.33 0.24 -10.15
N PRO A 66 9.40 1.52 -10.55
CA PRO A 66 9.15 2.63 -9.63
C PRO A 66 7.76 2.52 -8.99
N MET A 67 7.64 3.09 -7.79
CA MET A 67 6.44 3.01 -6.97
C MET A 67 5.51 4.21 -7.24
N ASP A 68 5.18 4.45 -8.51
CA ASP A 68 4.50 5.64 -9.04
C ASP A 68 3.14 5.34 -9.69
N GLU A 69 2.90 4.12 -10.16
CA GLU A 69 1.64 3.70 -10.77
C GLU A 69 0.44 3.91 -9.84
N GLY A 70 0.62 3.61 -8.54
CA GLY A 70 -0.41 3.82 -7.52
C GLY A 70 -0.65 5.27 -7.11
N PHE A 71 0.24 6.21 -7.47
CA PHE A 71 0.09 7.64 -7.15
C PHE A 71 -0.72 8.41 -8.19
N GLY A 72 -0.97 7.83 -9.36
CA GLY A 72 -1.78 8.40 -10.44
C GLY A 72 -3.19 7.81 -10.59
N ALA A 73 -3.56 6.84 -9.74
CA ALA A 73 -4.82 6.09 -9.79
C ALA A 73 -5.93 6.70 -8.92
#